data_AF-A0A3P1XXM7-F1
#
_entry.id   AF-A0A3P1XXM7-F1
#
_cell.length_a   1.000
_cell.length_b   1.000
_cell.length_c   1.000
_cell.angle_alpha   90.00
_cell.angle_beta   90.00
_cell.angle_gamma   90.00
#
_symmetry.space_group_name_H-M   'P 1'
#
loop_
_entity.id
_entity.type
_entity.pdbx_description
1 polymer ?
#
loop_
_entity_poly.entity_id
_entity_poly.type
_entity_poly.pdbx_seq_one_letter_code
_entity_poly.pdbx_strand_id
1 'polypeptide(L)'
;MNLQSGQNIPLQQSAIRLNLQYPAKSGFKGEPDTCLFLLNAQGKVTGDSDFIFYNNLSSPEGAVKLVTGSQQSSIEIALDRVPANVSKIAITVVIDGEDTISGLSLLSIQAPGIADFQAETQGRSEKAIILGEVYRHNGAWKLRALGQGFNGGLEPLAISFGVDVAQPAPQPAKPARISLEKKLETRSPRLVSLA
;
A
#
# COMPACT_ATOMS: atom_id res chain seq x y z
N MET A 1 6.30 -1.71 -20.50
CA MET A 1 5.11 -2.28 -21.17
C MET A 1 3.90 -1.83 -20.40
N ASN A 2 2.82 -1.38 -21.05
CA ASN A 2 1.60 -1.01 -20.31
C ASN A 2 0.63 -2.20 -20.31
N LEU A 3 0.28 -2.69 -19.12
CA LEU A 3 -0.72 -3.74 -18.96
C LEU A 3 -2.12 -3.16 -18.97
N GLN A 4 -3.07 -3.95 -19.44
CA GLN A 4 -4.50 -3.74 -19.23
C GLN A 4 -5.01 -4.64 -18.10
N SER A 5 -6.18 -4.32 -17.54
CA SER A 5 -6.82 -5.17 -16.54
C SER A 5 -6.93 -6.63 -17.03
N GLY A 6 -6.54 -7.57 -16.18
CA GLY A 6 -6.48 -9.01 -16.46
C GLY A 6 -5.19 -9.49 -17.14
N GLN A 7 -4.43 -8.59 -17.79
CA GLN A 7 -3.16 -8.95 -18.42
C GLN A 7 -2.09 -9.27 -17.38
N ASN A 8 -1.15 -10.12 -17.79
CA ASN A 8 -0.07 -10.57 -16.93
C ASN A 8 1.22 -10.76 -17.71
N ILE A 9 2.34 -10.65 -17.01
CA ILE A 9 3.69 -10.77 -17.55
C ILE A 9 4.52 -11.68 -16.63
N PRO A 10 5.36 -12.58 -17.16
CA PRO A 10 6.31 -13.33 -16.36
C PRO A 10 7.34 -12.40 -15.69
N LEU A 11 7.75 -12.78 -14.49
CA LEU A 11 8.85 -12.15 -13.75
C LEU A 11 10.05 -13.10 -13.82
N GLN A 12 11.17 -12.62 -14.35
CA GLN A 12 12.38 -13.42 -14.54
C GLN A 12 13.46 -13.09 -13.50
N GLN A 13 13.29 -11.99 -12.77
CA GLN A 13 14.19 -11.52 -11.74
C GLN A 13 13.97 -12.30 -10.43
N SER A 14 15.01 -12.38 -9.59
CA SER A 14 14.89 -12.90 -8.22
C SER A 14 14.21 -11.91 -7.28
N ALA A 15 14.22 -10.61 -7.62
CA ALA A 15 13.54 -9.58 -6.88
C ALA A 15 12.97 -8.51 -7.80
N ILE A 16 11.89 -7.87 -7.38
CA ILE A 16 11.25 -6.77 -8.08
C ILE A 16 10.97 -5.60 -7.14
N ARG A 17 10.86 -4.40 -7.73
CA ARG A 17 10.34 -3.21 -7.06
C ARG A 17 9.05 -2.78 -7.74
N LEU A 18 8.05 -2.43 -6.95
CA LEU A 18 6.79 -1.86 -7.40
C LEU A 18 6.66 -0.46 -6.78
N ASN A 19 6.48 0.56 -7.61
CA ASN A 19 6.20 1.91 -7.14
C ASN A 19 4.73 2.21 -7.42
N LEU A 20 4.00 2.59 -6.39
CA LEU A 20 2.60 2.99 -6.51
C LEU A 20 2.52 4.51 -6.46
N GLN A 21 1.62 5.06 -7.26
CA GLN A 21 1.26 6.48 -7.21
C GLN A 21 -0.24 6.60 -7.06
N TYR A 22 -0.65 7.43 -6.10
CA TYR A 22 -2.05 7.69 -5.80
C TYR A 22 -2.28 9.14 -5.35
N PRO A 23 -1.82 10.15 -6.12
CA PRO A 23 -2.03 11.54 -5.75
C PRO A 23 -3.52 11.89 -5.72
N ALA A 24 -3.93 12.56 -4.65
CA ALA A 24 -5.31 12.93 -4.42
C ALA A 24 -5.67 14.26 -5.10
N LYS A 25 -6.95 14.42 -5.45
CA LYS A 25 -7.48 15.70 -5.96
C LYS A 25 -7.59 16.73 -4.83
N SER A 26 -7.63 18.00 -5.19
CA SER A 26 -7.91 19.07 -4.22
C SER A 26 -9.24 18.82 -3.49
N GLY A 27 -9.23 19.00 -2.17
CA GLY A 27 -10.40 18.78 -1.31
C GLY A 27 -10.58 17.34 -0.82
N PHE A 28 -9.75 16.39 -1.25
CA PHE A 28 -9.70 15.04 -0.69
C PHE A 28 -9.21 15.09 0.77
N LYS A 29 -9.96 14.46 1.66
CA LYS A 29 -9.73 14.43 3.12
C LYS A 29 -9.37 13.04 3.63
N GLY A 30 -9.64 11.99 2.85
CA GLY A 30 -9.25 10.62 3.17
C GLY A 30 -7.74 10.40 3.13
N GLU A 31 -7.32 9.26 3.65
CA GLU A 31 -5.92 8.83 3.67
C GLU A 31 -5.78 7.55 2.83
N PRO A 32 -5.12 7.62 1.65
CA PRO A 32 -4.86 6.44 0.85
C PRO A 32 -3.66 5.67 1.41
N ASP A 33 -3.89 4.42 1.78
CA ASP A 33 -2.89 3.51 2.33
C ASP A 33 -2.64 2.31 1.43
N THR A 34 -1.37 1.94 1.29
CA THR A 34 -0.98 0.69 0.62
C THR A 34 -1.00 -0.47 1.61
N CYS A 35 -1.66 -1.56 1.20
CA CYS A 35 -1.78 -2.80 1.96
C CYS A 35 -1.39 -3.99 1.06
N LEU A 36 -0.64 -4.95 1.60
CA LEU A 36 -0.25 -6.17 0.90
C LEU A 36 -0.71 -7.40 1.69
N PHE A 37 -1.26 -8.37 0.99
CA PHE A 37 -1.69 -9.64 1.58
C PHE A 37 -0.91 -10.78 0.94
N LEU A 38 -0.16 -11.53 1.74
CA LEU A 38 0.52 -12.75 1.34
C LEU A 38 -0.47 -13.91 1.49
N LEU A 39 -0.89 -14.49 0.37
CA LEU A 39 -2.02 -15.40 0.29
C LEU A 39 -1.55 -16.82 -0.06
N ASN A 40 -2.07 -17.79 0.69
CA ASN A 40 -1.92 -19.20 0.40
C ASN A 40 -2.71 -19.63 -0.85
N ALA A 41 -2.67 -20.92 -1.19
CA ALA A 41 -3.36 -21.47 -2.36
C ALA A 41 -4.89 -21.31 -2.32
N GLN A 42 -5.47 -21.11 -1.14
CA GLN A 42 -6.90 -20.86 -0.92
C GLN A 42 -7.25 -19.36 -1.02
N GLY A 43 -6.26 -18.50 -1.30
CA GLY A 43 -6.45 -17.06 -1.37
C GLY A 43 -6.63 -16.42 0.00
N LYS A 44 -6.06 -17.02 1.06
CA LYS A 44 -6.17 -16.55 2.44
C LYS A 44 -4.80 -16.29 3.06
N VAL A 45 -4.72 -15.33 3.98
CA VAL A 45 -3.58 -15.20 4.89
C VAL A 45 -3.53 -16.40 5.84
N THR A 46 -2.35 -16.72 6.36
CA THR A 46 -2.17 -17.77 7.38
C THR A 46 -2.00 -17.23 8.80
N GLY A 47 -1.83 -15.91 8.93
CA GLY A 47 -1.80 -15.17 10.19
C GLY A 47 -1.44 -13.71 9.97
N ASP A 48 -1.35 -12.93 11.04
CA ASP A 48 -1.13 -11.47 10.99
C ASP A 48 0.16 -11.08 10.27
N SER A 49 1.19 -11.93 10.31
CA SER A 49 2.48 -11.70 9.64
C SER A 49 2.38 -11.64 8.12
N ASP A 50 1.31 -12.20 7.54
CA ASP A 50 1.05 -12.21 6.11
C ASP A 50 0.33 -10.94 5.63
N PHE A 51 0.03 -10.02 6.56
CA PHE A 51 -0.56 -8.72 6.26
C PHE A 51 0.46 -7.60 6.47
N ILE A 52 0.88 -6.96 5.37
CA ILE A 52 1.89 -5.88 5.35
C ILE A 52 1.19 -4.56 5.10
N PHE A 53 1.32 -3.62 6.04
CA PHE A 53 0.65 -2.32 6.03
C PHE A 53 1.41 -1.32 6.91
N TYR A 54 0.89 -0.12 7.11
CA TYR A 54 1.62 0.97 7.79
C TYR A 54 2.13 0.66 9.22
N ASN A 55 1.57 -0.33 9.92
CA ASN A 55 2.06 -0.79 11.23
C ASN A 55 2.93 -2.06 11.17
N ASN A 56 2.98 -2.74 10.02
CA ASN A 56 3.81 -3.92 9.78
C ASN A 56 4.44 -3.82 8.38
N LEU A 57 5.63 -3.20 8.29
CA LEU A 57 6.22 -2.79 7.01
C LEU A 57 7.03 -3.88 6.31
N SER A 58 7.17 -5.08 6.89
CA SER A 58 7.98 -6.15 6.29
C SER A 58 7.51 -7.53 6.71
N SER A 59 7.62 -8.50 5.79
CA SER A 59 7.37 -9.91 6.15
C SER A 59 8.52 -10.47 7.02
N PRO A 60 8.26 -11.43 7.93
CA PRO A 60 9.26 -11.94 8.89
C PRO A 60 10.54 -12.49 8.24
N GLU A 61 10.40 -13.11 7.07
CA GLU A 61 11.48 -13.68 6.28
C GLU A 61 12.22 -12.63 5.41
N GLY A 62 11.75 -11.38 5.42
CA GLY A 62 12.31 -10.29 4.63
C GLY A 62 12.06 -10.43 3.13
N ALA A 63 11.04 -11.20 2.72
CA ALA A 63 10.68 -11.35 1.31
C ALA A 63 9.93 -10.12 0.79
N VAL A 64 9.13 -9.46 1.64
CA VAL A 64 8.37 -8.27 1.29
C VAL A 64 8.75 -7.12 2.19
N LYS A 65 8.97 -5.94 1.61
CA LYS A 65 9.17 -4.69 2.34
C LYS A 65 8.33 -3.58 1.72
N LEU A 66 7.63 -2.83 2.56
CA LEU A 66 6.82 -1.69 2.20
C LEU A 66 7.45 -0.41 2.74
N VAL A 67 7.55 0.61 1.88
CA VAL A 67 7.84 1.99 2.26
C VAL A 67 6.61 2.81 1.90
N THR A 68 5.98 3.38 2.91
CA THR A 68 4.76 4.18 2.74
C THR A 68 5.08 5.67 2.57
N GLY A 69 4.17 6.37 1.90
CA GLY A 69 4.14 7.81 1.75
C GLY A 69 2.69 8.25 1.53
N SER A 70 2.44 9.55 1.66
CA SER A 70 1.06 10.10 1.64
C SER A 70 0.35 9.97 0.28
N GLN A 71 1.10 9.93 -0.82
CA GLN A 71 0.55 9.87 -2.19
C GLN A 71 1.28 8.87 -3.08
N GLN A 72 2.20 8.11 -2.50
CA GLN A 72 3.00 7.10 -3.19
C GLN A 72 3.54 6.09 -2.19
N SER A 73 3.83 4.89 -2.67
CA SER A 73 4.51 3.86 -1.89
C SER A 73 5.50 3.09 -2.76
N SER A 74 6.46 2.43 -2.12
CA SER A 74 7.41 1.55 -2.78
C SER A 74 7.40 0.19 -2.09
N ILE A 75 7.33 -0.87 -2.89
CA ILE A 75 7.29 -2.26 -2.43
C ILE A 75 8.49 -2.97 -3.03
N GLU A 76 9.26 -3.65 -2.20
CA GLU A 76 10.30 -4.56 -2.65
C GLU A 76 9.85 -5.99 -2.36
N ILE A 77 9.98 -6.87 -3.36
CA ILE A 77 9.63 -8.29 -3.25
C ILE A 77 10.83 -9.11 -3.70
N ALA A 78 11.48 -9.81 -2.78
CA ALA A 78 12.47 -10.85 -3.05
C ALA A 78 11.74 -12.18 -3.30
N LEU A 79 11.44 -12.45 -4.57
CA LEU A 79 10.62 -13.56 -5.06
C LEU A 79 11.19 -14.95 -4.71
N ASP A 80 12.51 -15.03 -4.54
CA ASP A 80 13.25 -16.22 -4.13
C ASP A 80 13.16 -16.50 -2.62
N ARG A 81 12.82 -15.49 -1.80
CA ARG A 81 12.63 -15.62 -0.35
C ARG A 81 11.18 -15.82 0.06
N VAL A 82 10.23 -15.59 -0.85
CA VAL A 82 8.80 -15.76 -0.55
C VAL A 82 8.53 -17.22 -0.15
N PRO A 83 7.95 -17.48 1.04
CA PRO A 83 7.71 -18.82 1.54
C PRO A 83 6.91 -19.71 0.57
N ALA A 84 7.14 -21.03 0.61
CA ALA A 84 6.50 -21.99 -0.31
C ALA A 84 4.97 -22.03 -0.16
N ASN A 85 4.45 -21.78 1.05
CA ASN A 85 3.02 -21.71 1.34
C ASN A 85 2.34 -20.45 0.76
N VAL A 86 3.08 -19.41 0.39
CA VAL A 86 2.55 -18.21 -0.26
C VAL A 86 2.48 -18.46 -1.76
N SER A 87 1.27 -18.39 -2.32
CA SER A 87 1.01 -18.57 -3.76
C SER A 87 0.84 -17.24 -4.49
N LYS A 88 0.45 -16.18 -3.77
CA LYS A 88 0.06 -14.89 -4.33
C LYS A 88 0.32 -13.77 -3.32
N ILE A 89 0.69 -12.60 -3.81
CA ILE A 89 0.78 -11.35 -3.04
C ILE A 89 -0.17 -10.36 -3.70
N ALA A 90 -1.25 -10.01 -3.02
CA ALA A 90 -2.19 -8.98 -3.49
C ALA A 90 -1.67 -7.59 -3.14
N ILE A 91 -1.65 -6.68 -4.11
CA ILE A 91 -1.21 -5.29 -3.93
C ILE A 91 -2.43 -4.38 -3.97
N THR A 92 -2.70 -3.71 -2.85
CA THR A 92 -3.96 -2.98 -2.67
C THR A 92 -3.72 -1.55 -2.20
N VAL A 93 -4.64 -0.67 -2.56
CA VAL A 93 -4.76 0.67 -1.99
C VAL A 93 -6.15 0.79 -1.36
N VAL A 94 -6.19 1.34 -0.15
CA VAL A 94 -7.42 1.55 0.61
C VAL A 94 -7.49 3.00 1.05
N ILE A 95 -8.67 3.58 1.05
CA ILE A 95 -8.93 4.94 1.53
C ILE A 95 -9.60 4.86 2.89
N ASP A 96 -8.91 5.37 3.91
CA ASP A 96 -9.51 5.69 5.19
C ASP A 96 -10.21 7.06 5.14
N GLY A 97 -11.28 7.24 5.91
CA GLY A 97 -12.14 8.44 5.85
C GLY A 97 -13.34 8.30 4.90
N GLU A 98 -14.01 9.40 4.58
CA GLU A 98 -15.28 9.40 3.84
C GLU A 98 -15.12 9.36 2.31
N ASP A 99 -13.93 9.69 1.80
CA ASP A 99 -13.66 9.72 0.38
C ASP A 99 -13.57 8.33 -0.27
N THR A 100 -13.57 8.31 -1.60
CA THR A 100 -13.54 7.09 -2.43
C THR A 100 -12.45 7.17 -3.49
N ILE A 101 -12.21 6.07 -4.22
CA ILE A 101 -11.19 6.00 -5.27
C ILE A 101 -11.38 7.09 -6.33
N SER A 102 -12.61 7.57 -6.56
CA SER A 102 -12.88 8.70 -7.46
C SER A 102 -12.21 10.02 -7.08
N GLY A 103 -11.84 10.19 -5.81
CA GLY A 103 -11.11 11.34 -5.31
C GLY A 103 -9.61 11.34 -5.69
N LEU A 104 -9.08 10.24 -6.20
CA LEU A 104 -7.69 10.15 -6.66
C LEU A 104 -7.56 10.71 -8.08
N SER A 105 -6.53 11.53 -8.31
CA SER A 105 -6.20 12.11 -9.62
C SER A 105 -5.45 11.12 -10.53
N LEU A 106 -4.74 10.18 -9.91
CA LEU A 106 -4.05 9.07 -10.56
C LEU A 106 -4.07 7.89 -9.59
N LEU A 107 -4.12 6.68 -10.14
CA LEU A 107 -3.87 5.46 -9.38
C LEU A 107 -3.11 4.47 -10.27
N SER A 108 -1.85 4.21 -9.96
CA SER A 108 -0.99 3.36 -10.79
C SER A 108 -0.01 2.52 -9.97
N ILE A 109 0.45 1.45 -10.62
CA ILE A 109 1.55 0.59 -10.16
C ILE A 109 2.58 0.47 -11.29
N GLN A 110 3.83 0.74 -10.96
CA GLN A 110 4.95 0.73 -11.89
C GLN A 110 5.98 -0.30 -11.42
N ALA A 111 6.33 -1.23 -12.30
CA ALA A 111 7.41 -2.19 -12.12
C ALA A 111 8.54 -1.80 -13.10
N PRO A 112 9.56 -1.04 -12.64
CA PRO A 112 10.56 -0.46 -13.54
C PRO A 112 11.22 -1.50 -14.45
N GLY A 113 11.22 -1.22 -15.76
CA GLY A 113 11.77 -2.11 -16.78
C GLY A 113 10.95 -3.37 -17.07
N ILE A 114 9.79 -3.55 -16.43
CA ILE A 114 8.92 -4.72 -16.58
C ILE A 114 7.58 -4.28 -17.17
N ALA A 115 6.77 -3.60 -16.36
CA ALA A 115 5.41 -3.25 -16.72
C ALA A 115 4.86 -2.11 -15.86
N ASP A 116 3.93 -1.36 -16.43
CA ASP A 116 3.18 -0.32 -15.74
C ASP A 116 1.68 -0.61 -15.92
N PHE A 117 0.89 -0.25 -14.92
CA PHE A 117 -0.57 -0.34 -14.97
C PHE A 117 -1.18 0.88 -14.28
N GLN A 118 -2.17 1.49 -14.94
CA GLN A 118 -2.97 2.56 -14.38
C GLN A 118 -4.42 2.09 -14.30
N ALA A 119 -5.00 2.17 -13.10
CA ALA A 119 -6.40 1.88 -12.89
C ALA A 119 -7.25 3.13 -13.22
N GLU A 120 -8.45 2.90 -13.76
CA GLU A 120 -9.46 3.94 -13.84
C GLU A 120 -9.87 4.37 -12.43
N THR A 121 -10.02 5.67 -12.20
CA THR A 121 -10.48 6.24 -10.93
C THR A 121 -11.83 6.92 -11.07
N GLN A 122 -12.18 7.43 -12.26
CA GLN A 122 -13.40 8.22 -12.44
C GLN A 122 -14.66 7.42 -12.15
N GLY A 123 -15.58 7.99 -11.36
CA GLY A 123 -16.89 7.40 -11.06
C GLY A 123 -16.85 6.21 -10.08
N ARG A 124 -15.68 5.88 -9.53
CA ARG A 124 -15.51 4.75 -8.60
C ARG A 124 -15.96 5.09 -7.19
N SER A 125 -16.96 4.38 -6.70
CA SER A 125 -17.51 4.52 -5.34
C SER A 125 -16.81 3.62 -4.32
N GLU A 126 -15.93 2.74 -4.77
CA GLU A 126 -15.21 1.82 -3.91
C GLU A 126 -14.22 2.59 -3.02
N LYS A 127 -13.97 2.06 -1.82
CA LYS A 127 -12.97 2.59 -0.87
C LYS A 127 -11.66 1.80 -0.89
N ALA A 128 -11.64 0.67 -1.57
CA ALA A 128 -10.45 -0.15 -1.72
C ALA A 128 -10.34 -0.67 -3.15
N ILE A 129 -9.13 -0.99 -3.57
CA ILE A 129 -8.86 -1.53 -4.89
C ILE A 129 -7.64 -2.46 -4.85
N ILE A 130 -7.75 -3.59 -5.52
CA ILE A 130 -6.64 -4.50 -5.79
C ILE A 130 -6.05 -4.07 -7.13
N LEU A 131 -4.90 -3.38 -7.09
CA LEU A 131 -4.23 -2.86 -8.29
C LEU A 131 -3.66 -4.00 -9.13
N GLY A 132 -3.07 -4.99 -8.47
CA GLY A 132 -2.49 -6.13 -9.11
C GLY A 132 -2.10 -7.21 -8.12
N GLU A 133 -1.57 -8.30 -8.66
CA GLU A 133 -1.09 -9.43 -7.87
C GLU A 133 0.21 -9.98 -8.45
N VAL A 134 1.12 -10.37 -7.56
CA VAL A 134 2.31 -11.16 -7.91
C VAL A 134 2.03 -12.59 -7.48
N TYR A 135 2.00 -13.53 -8.42
CA TYR A 135 1.54 -14.89 -8.15
C TYR A 135 2.42 -15.95 -8.81
N ARG A 136 2.45 -17.14 -8.20
CA ARG A 136 3.10 -18.33 -8.76
C ARG A 136 2.16 -19.03 -9.72
N HIS A 137 2.67 -19.41 -10.88
CA HIS A 137 1.98 -20.23 -11.86
C HIS A 137 2.99 -21.17 -12.52
N ASN A 138 2.77 -22.48 -12.40
CA ASN A 138 3.67 -23.52 -12.91
C ASN A 138 5.15 -23.31 -12.50
N GLY A 139 5.38 -22.96 -11.22
CA GLY A 139 6.73 -22.74 -10.68
C GLY A 139 7.38 -21.40 -11.02
N ALA A 140 6.76 -20.57 -11.87
CA ALA A 140 7.26 -19.24 -12.22
C ALA A 140 6.42 -18.13 -11.58
N TRP A 141 7.05 -17.00 -11.27
CA TRP A 141 6.37 -15.80 -10.80
C TRP A 141 5.83 -14.97 -11.96
N LYS A 142 4.67 -14.36 -11.77
CA LYS A 142 4.01 -13.49 -12.74
C LYS A 142 3.41 -12.27 -12.02
N LEU A 143 3.45 -11.12 -12.67
CA LEU A 143 2.68 -9.94 -12.27
C LEU A 143 1.40 -9.90 -13.11
N ARG A 144 0.24 -9.71 -12.48
CA ARG A 144 -1.04 -9.47 -13.14
C ARG A 144 -1.60 -8.12 -12.72
N ALA A 145 -2.03 -7.34 -13.70
CA ALA A 145 -2.81 -6.12 -13.47
C ALA A 145 -4.29 -6.49 -13.25
N LEU A 146 -4.95 -5.86 -12.27
CA LEU A 146 -6.33 -6.14 -11.92
C LEU A 146 -7.20 -4.87 -11.97
N GLY A 147 -6.95 -3.90 -11.09
CA GLY A 147 -7.82 -2.72 -10.96
C GLY A 147 -9.22 -3.05 -10.42
N GLN A 148 -9.34 -4.13 -9.66
CA GLN A 148 -10.59 -4.63 -9.10
C GLN A 148 -10.96 -3.85 -7.84
N GLY A 149 -12.09 -3.17 -7.85
CA GLY A 149 -12.57 -2.40 -6.71
C GLY A 149 -13.21 -3.28 -5.63
N PHE A 150 -13.20 -2.78 -4.40
CA PHE A 150 -13.75 -3.45 -3.25
C PHE A 150 -14.52 -2.45 -2.38
N ASN A 151 -15.80 -2.75 -2.14
CA ASN A 151 -16.67 -1.90 -1.34
C ASN A 151 -16.38 -2.05 0.16
N GLY A 152 -16.47 -0.95 0.91
CA GLY A 152 -16.37 -0.97 2.37
C GLY A 152 -14.97 -0.80 2.98
N GLY A 153 -13.92 -0.67 2.16
CA GLY A 153 -12.58 -0.30 2.65
C GLY A 153 -11.78 -1.48 3.21
N LEU A 154 -10.94 -1.21 4.23
CA LEU A 154 -9.90 -2.16 4.66
C LEU A 154 -10.49 -3.38 5.35
N GLU A 155 -11.40 -3.20 6.31
CA GLU A 155 -11.91 -4.30 7.13
C GLU A 155 -12.63 -5.36 6.28
N PRO A 156 -13.62 -5.03 5.42
CA PRO A 156 -14.23 -6.00 4.52
C PRO A 156 -13.23 -6.69 3.57
N LEU A 157 -12.23 -5.95 3.07
CA LEU A 157 -11.18 -6.51 2.23
C LEU A 157 -10.31 -7.51 3.00
N ALA A 158 -9.88 -7.15 4.21
CA ALA A 158 -9.05 -7.98 5.07
C ALA A 158 -9.78 -9.27 5.47
N ILE A 159 -11.06 -9.18 5.85
CA ILE A 159 -11.92 -10.34 6.12
C ILE A 159 -12.05 -11.23 4.87
N SER A 160 -12.19 -10.62 3.68
CA SER A 160 -12.25 -11.38 2.43
C SER A 160 -10.97 -12.19 2.18
N PHE A 161 -9.82 -11.73 2.66
CA PHE A 161 -8.54 -12.45 2.65
C PHE A 161 -8.28 -13.30 3.90
N GLY A 162 -9.23 -13.38 4.84
CA GLY A 162 -9.13 -14.25 6.03
C GLY A 162 -8.30 -13.68 7.17
N VAL A 163 -8.07 -12.37 7.20
CA VAL A 163 -7.52 -11.71 8.39
C VAL A 163 -8.58 -11.76 9.49
N ASP A 164 -8.18 -12.21 10.69
CA ASP A 164 -9.02 -12.12 11.87
C ASP A 164 -8.98 -10.69 12.39
N VAL A 165 -10.03 -9.93 12.13
CA VAL A 165 -10.17 -8.55 12.61
C VAL A 165 -10.77 -8.61 14.01
N ALA A 166 -10.05 -9.22 14.97
CA ALA A 166 -10.40 -9.08 16.36
C ALA A 166 -10.37 -7.58 16.71
N GLN A 167 -11.44 -7.06 17.34
CA GLN A 167 -11.52 -5.67 17.77
C GLN A 167 -10.20 -5.24 18.42
N PRO A 168 -9.58 -4.15 17.98
CA PRO A 168 -8.27 -3.80 18.50
C PRO A 168 -8.39 -3.52 19.99
N ALA A 169 -7.61 -4.26 20.79
CA ALA A 169 -7.19 -3.73 22.08
C ALA A 169 -6.56 -2.34 21.81
N PRO A 170 -6.79 -1.33 22.67
CA PRO A 170 -6.33 0.03 22.42
C PRO A 170 -4.84 0.03 22.08
N GLN A 171 -4.50 0.32 20.81
CA GLN A 171 -3.11 0.50 20.43
C GLN A 171 -2.60 1.75 21.16
N PRO A 172 -1.46 1.69 21.88
CA PRO A 172 -0.88 2.89 22.45
C PRO A 172 -0.59 3.88 21.33
N ALA A 173 -1.20 5.07 21.42
CA ALA A 173 -1.06 6.13 20.43
C ALA A 173 0.42 6.39 20.14
N LYS A 174 0.79 6.41 18.84
CA LYS A 174 2.13 6.81 18.40
C LYS A 174 2.46 8.15 19.07
N PRO A 175 3.55 8.27 19.86
CA PRO A 175 3.89 9.54 20.46
C PRO A 175 4.17 10.55 19.35
N ALA A 176 3.38 11.62 19.31
CA ALA A 176 3.62 12.75 18.43
C ALA A 176 5.05 13.23 18.68
N ARG A 177 5.92 13.12 17.67
CA ARG A 177 7.26 13.69 17.72
C ARG A 177 7.10 15.21 17.74
N ILE A 178 7.10 15.79 18.94
CA ILE A 178 7.14 17.23 19.10
C ILE A 178 8.51 17.68 18.59
N SER A 179 8.59 18.20 17.36
CA SER A 179 9.77 18.92 16.90
C SER A 179 9.92 20.17 17.78
N LEU A 180 10.87 20.12 18.73
CA LEU A 180 11.18 21.20 19.67
C LEU A 180 11.79 22.44 18.99
N GLU A 181 11.93 22.41 17.67
CA GLU A 181 12.65 23.41 16.87
C GLU A 181 11.84 24.71 16.66
N LYS A 182 10.52 24.71 16.91
CA LYS A 182 9.67 25.89 16.65
C LYS A 182 9.47 26.83 17.85
N LYS A 183 10.16 26.62 18.98
CA LYS A 183 9.98 27.43 20.21
C LYS A 183 11.11 28.42 20.53
N LEU A 184 12.15 28.52 19.70
CA LEU A 184 13.32 29.38 19.99
C LEU A 184 13.37 30.71 19.22
N GLU A 185 12.41 31.03 18.35
CA GLU A 185 12.41 32.29 17.57
C GLU A 185 11.55 33.43 18.15
N THR A 186 10.87 33.23 19.29
CA THR A 186 9.95 34.25 19.85
C THR A 186 10.51 35.07 21.02
N ARG A 187 11.83 35.01 21.29
CA ARG A 187 12.46 35.88 22.30
C ARG A 187 13.54 36.76 21.71
N SER A 188 13.10 37.69 20.86
CA SER A 188 13.85 38.90 20.53
C SER A 188 13.23 40.10 21.26
N PRO A 189 13.85 40.64 22.33
CA PRO A 189 13.62 42.02 22.69
C PRO A 189 14.68 42.91 22.02
N ARG A 190 14.20 43.85 21.19
CA ARG A 190 14.92 45.08 20.82
C ARG A 190 15.44 45.74 22.09
N LEU A 191 16.74 46.03 22.16
CA LEU A 191 17.25 47.11 22.99
C LEU A 191 17.46 48.34 22.10
N VAL A 192 16.71 49.38 22.45
CA VAL A 192 16.73 50.72 21.86
C VAL A 192 18.05 51.39 22.23
N SER A 193 18.69 52.03 21.25
CA SER A 193 19.78 52.99 21.48
C SER A 193 19.20 54.33 21.93
N LEU A 194 19.73 54.93 23.00
CA LEU A 194 19.73 56.38 23.18
C LEU A 194 20.79 56.85 24.20
N ALA A 195 21.48 57.93 23.81
CA ALA A 195 22.52 58.74 24.46
C ALA A 195 23.97 58.24 24.31
#